data_AF-A0A4P5U0X4-F1
#
_entry.id   AF-A0A4P5U0X4-F1
#
_cell.length_a   1.000
_cell.length_b   1.000
_cell.length_c   1.000
_cell.angle_alpha   90.00
_cell.angle_beta   90.00
_cell.angle_gamma   90.00
#
_symmetry.space_group_name_H-M   'P 1'
#
loop_
_entity.id
_entity.type
_entity.pdbx_description
1 polymer ?
#
loop_
_entity_poly.entity_id
_entity_poly.type
_entity_poly.pdbx_seq_one_letter_code
_entity_poly.pdbx_strand_id
1 'polypeptide(L)'
;MYALRASFRNSRAVDEMMDIYSLHPKSNYLESILIQEIEKQEKKPVVEYIKKLDSFVKQVIDEKKVAHLEIWLLALGYLNYLNNDYFEAKLAFNAAREYTQSKALLEQISIFNMAIEIKEWEKINEEVAQRIWEFQSENEVFNRYPTLQSLLSKQVFQNLKNHGNPGLALLYSFGFNAVKVNPSEEVIRDLKELTKKEIINPFEKSLMDLPKKQFNTEIQALYATWLMTLNEWEAAEKAWQEIPFADIELFGKSNPFVERLNECVHCPVKSNERQLTKPQIVAEMLKLQYDIKANRTESPQYYYKMGLGLYNMSYFGYAWNVLDYFRSGSSLKAERLENSPDIMKHPLYPNGNRENIDLSKALGYFEKSISLSTDKELSARATFMAARCEQKMSHVTKTANNRKYFALLKTKYKDTNYYDKVIESCKYFKYYVN
;
A
#
# COMPACT_ATOMS: atom_id res chain seq x y z
N MET A 1 51.97 13.92 -13.47
CA MET A 1 52.12 13.21 -12.18
C MET A 1 50.92 13.46 -11.26
N TYR A 2 50.56 14.73 -11.01
CA TYR A 2 49.41 15.11 -10.18
C TYR A 2 48.05 14.51 -10.64
N ALA A 3 47.73 14.57 -11.94
CA ALA A 3 46.48 13.98 -12.47
C ALA A 3 46.37 12.47 -12.23
N LEU A 4 47.49 11.74 -12.26
CA LEU A 4 47.55 10.30 -12.00
C LEU A 4 47.46 9.99 -10.49
N ARG A 5 47.87 10.92 -9.61
CA ARG A 5 47.70 10.79 -8.17
C ARG A 5 46.26 11.07 -7.74
N ALA A 6 45.64 12.07 -8.35
CA ALA A 6 44.25 12.46 -8.09
C ALA A 6 43.25 11.33 -8.39
N SER A 7 43.55 10.44 -9.35
CA SER A 7 42.66 9.33 -9.73
C SER A 7 42.65 8.13 -8.76
N PHE A 8 43.54 8.08 -7.76
CA PHE A 8 43.54 7.01 -6.76
C PHE A 8 42.40 7.16 -5.74
N ARG A 9 41.92 6.02 -5.22
CA ARG A 9 40.74 5.94 -4.32
C ARG A 9 40.88 6.70 -3.00
N ASN A 10 42.11 6.95 -2.53
CA ASN A 10 42.44 7.67 -1.28
C ASN A 10 43.26 8.95 -1.55
N SER A 11 43.14 9.54 -2.73
CA SER A 11 43.90 10.74 -3.11
C SER A 11 43.42 11.98 -2.34
N ARG A 12 44.33 12.94 -2.15
CA ARG A 12 43.98 14.32 -1.76
C ARG A 12 43.56 15.10 -3.01
N ALA A 13 42.51 14.65 -3.69
CA ALA A 13 42.19 15.11 -5.05
C ALA A 13 42.05 16.63 -5.18
N VAL A 14 41.46 17.33 -4.19
CA VAL A 14 41.41 18.81 -4.20
C VAL A 14 42.80 19.45 -4.15
N ASP A 15 43.71 18.93 -3.33
CA ASP A 15 45.09 19.46 -3.25
C ASP A 15 45.82 19.24 -4.58
N GLU A 16 45.64 18.06 -5.18
CA GLU A 16 46.22 17.75 -6.50
C GLU A 16 45.59 18.62 -7.61
N MET A 17 44.30 18.96 -7.54
CA MET A 17 43.67 19.90 -8.46
C MET A 17 44.20 21.32 -8.28
N MET A 18 44.44 21.79 -7.04
CA MET A 18 45.05 23.09 -6.77
C MET A 18 46.45 23.18 -7.39
N ASP A 19 47.27 22.13 -7.23
CA ASP A 19 48.59 22.05 -7.85
C ASP A 19 48.52 22.10 -9.38
N ILE A 20 47.64 21.31 -10.00
CA ILE A 20 47.43 21.33 -11.46
C ILE A 20 46.96 22.72 -11.90
N TYR A 21 46.04 23.35 -11.19
CA TYR A 21 45.49 24.66 -11.52
C TYR A 21 46.56 25.75 -11.46
N SER A 22 47.46 25.71 -10.47
CA SER A 22 48.57 26.67 -10.34
C SER A 22 49.57 26.60 -11.50
N LEU A 23 49.82 25.40 -12.03
CA LEU A 23 50.79 25.16 -13.11
C LEU A 23 50.16 25.27 -14.50
N HIS A 24 48.96 24.73 -14.67
CA HIS A 24 48.26 24.54 -15.93
C HIS A 24 46.75 24.78 -15.77
N PRO A 25 46.30 26.04 -15.58
CA PRO A 25 44.90 26.34 -15.27
C PRO A 25 43.90 25.95 -16.36
N LYS A 26 44.35 25.79 -17.61
CA LYS A 26 43.54 25.34 -18.76
C LYS A 26 43.56 23.83 -18.99
N SER A 27 43.99 23.05 -18.00
CA SER A 27 44.12 21.60 -18.16
C SER A 27 42.76 20.88 -18.08
N ASN A 28 42.42 20.10 -19.11
CA ASN A 28 41.20 19.28 -19.15
C ASN A 28 41.14 18.21 -18.03
N TYR A 29 42.28 17.90 -17.39
CA TYR A 29 42.32 16.99 -16.25
C TYR A 29 41.58 17.56 -15.02
N LEU A 30 41.54 18.88 -14.86
CA LEU A 30 40.87 19.51 -13.73
C LEU A 30 39.37 19.20 -13.73
N GLU A 31 38.71 19.33 -14.87
CA GLU A 31 37.28 19.07 -15.03
C GLU A 31 36.94 17.60 -14.82
N SER A 32 37.80 16.70 -15.34
CA SER A 32 37.63 15.26 -15.15
C SER A 32 37.71 14.86 -13.67
N ILE A 33 38.66 15.43 -12.92
CA ILE A 33 38.80 15.17 -11.48
C ILE A 33 37.64 15.81 -10.71
N LEU A 34 37.25 17.04 -11.05
CA LEU A 34 36.13 17.74 -10.43
C LEU A 34 34.83 16.93 -10.49
N ILE A 35 34.48 16.42 -11.67
CA ILE A 35 33.27 15.60 -11.86
C ILE A 35 33.35 14.32 -11.01
N GLN A 36 34.50 13.63 -11.01
CA GLN A 36 34.69 12.43 -10.19
C GLN A 36 34.53 12.70 -8.69
N GLU A 37 35.04 13.83 -8.21
CA GLU A 37 34.93 14.21 -6.81
C GLU A 37 33.49 14.57 -6.44
N ILE A 38 32.75 15.25 -7.31
CA ILE A 38 31.33 15.53 -7.11
C ILE A 38 30.52 14.22 -7.02
N GLU A 39 30.73 13.28 -7.94
CA GLU A 39 30.04 11.98 -7.91
C GLU A 39 30.35 11.18 -6.62
N LYS A 40 31.57 11.28 -6.09
CA LYS A 40 31.93 10.69 -4.81
C LYS A 40 31.15 11.33 -3.66
N GLN A 41 31.01 12.65 -3.66
CA GLN A 41 30.27 13.37 -2.63
C GLN A 41 28.76 13.15 -2.70
N GLU A 42 28.18 12.98 -3.90
CA GLU A 42 26.77 12.60 -4.04
C GLU A 42 26.48 11.24 -3.38
N LYS A 43 27.37 10.25 -3.57
CA LYS A 43 27.19 8.89 -3.02
C LYS A 43 27.47 8.81 -1.51
N LYS A 44 28.50 9.53 -1.05
CA LYS A 44 28.92 9.51 0.35
C LYS A 44 29.42 10.90 0.76
N PRO A 45 28.52 11.81 1.15
CA PRO A 45 28.88 13.19 1.44
C PRO A 45 29.79 13.28 2.66
N VAL A 46 30.89 14.03 2.52
CA VAL A 46 31.78 14.39 3.61
C VAL A 46 31.80 15.91 3.73
N VAL A 47 31.13 16.44 4.76
CA VAL A 47 30.86 17.89 4.93
C VAL A 47 32.12 18.74 4.82
N GLU A 48 33.21 18.36 5.48
CA GLU A 48 34.48 19.09 5.43
C GLU A 48 35.10 19.09 4.03
N TYR A 49 34.99 17.96 3.32
CA TYR A 49 35.50 17.84 1.96
C TYR A 49 34.69 18.67 0.97
N ILE A 50 33.36 18.67 1.08
CA ILE A 50 32.47 19.50 0.26
C ILE A 50 32.83 20.97 0.44
N LYS A 51 33.05 21.45 1.68
CA LYS A 51 33.49 22.83 1.94
C LYS A 51 34.83 23.17 1.29
N LYS A 52 35.80 22.25 1.35
CA LYS A 52 37.11 22.44 0.73
C LYS A 52 37.00 22.50 -0.80
N LEU A 53 36.21 21.60 -1.39
CA LEU A 53 35.96 21.57 -2.83
C LEU A 53 35.20 22.82 -3.30
N ASP A 54 34.16 23.24 -2.57
CA ASP A 54 33.39 24.47 -2.84
C ASP A 54 34.29 25.72 -2.84
N SER A 55 35.17 25.85 -1.83
CA SER A 55 36.12 26.97 -1.74
C SER A 55 37.06 27.02 -2.95
N PHE A 56 37.55 25.86 -3.38
CA PHE A 56 38.42 25.77 -4.57
C PHE A 56 37.66 26.11 -5.86
N VAL A 57 36.44 25.60 -6.02
CA VAL A 57 35.59 25.90 -7.19
C VAL A 57 35.30 27.41 -7.27
N LYS A 58 34.97 28.06 -6.15
CA LYS A 58 34.76 29.52 -6.09
C LYS A 58 36.00 30.30 -6.49
N GLN A 59 37.18 29.92 -5.97
CA GLN A 59 38.45 30.53 -6.37
C GLN A 59 38.66 30.46 -7.89
N VAL A 60 38.43 29.28 -8.48
CA VAL A 60 38.60 29.06 -9.92
C VAL A 60 37.64 29.92 -10.75
N ILE A 61 36.39 30.05 -10.29
CA ILE A 61 35.36 30.89 -10.93
C ILE A 61 35.73 32.38 -10.87
N ASP A 62 36.23 32.86 -9.72
CA ASP A 62 36.62 34.26 -9.54
C ASP A 62 37.81 34.63 -10.44
N GLU A 63 38.78 33.73 -10.56
CA GLU A 63 39.98 33.95 -11.36
C GLU A 63 39.78 33.81 -12.88
N LYS A 64 38.77 33.04 -13.33
CA LYS A 64 38.39 32.85 -14.74
C LYS A 64 39.53 32.38 -15.67
N LYS A 65 40.51 31.63 -15.15
CA LYS A 65 41.68 31.16 -15.93
C LYS A 65 41.45 29.82 -16.65
N VAL A 66 40.41 29.09 -16.26
CA VAL A 66 40.06 27.77 -16.82
C VAL A 66 39.59 27.83 -18.26
N ALA A 67 39.64 26.69 -18.95
CA ALA A 67 39.18 26.56 -20.33
C ALA A 67 37.65 26.65 -20.43
N HIS A 68 36.93 25.94 -19.56
CA HIS A 68 35.47 25.80 -19.60
C HIS A 68 34.83 26.32 -18.31
N LEU A 69 34.71 27.64 -18.18
CA LEU A 69 34.15 28.28 -16.98
C LEU A 69 32.73 27.80 -16.65
N GLU A 70 31.94 27.49 -17.69
CA GLU A 70 30.59 26.93 -17.59
C GLU A 70 30.53 25.60 -16.81
N ILE A 71 31.57 24.75 -16.91
CA ILE A 71 31.64 23.47 -16.18
C ILE A 71 31.85 23.71 -14.69
N TRP A 72 32.66 24.72 -14.34
CA TRP A 72 32.91 25.09 -12.94
C TRP A 72 31.70 25.77 -12.30
N LEU A 73 30.98 26.61 -13.04
CA LEU A 73 29.72 27.19 -12.58
C LEU A 73 28.64 26.10 -12.38
N LEU A 74 28.56 25.11 -13.27
CA LEU A 74 27.71 23.93 -13.08
C LEU A 74 28.10 23.13 -11.83
N ALA A 75 29.40 22.91 -11.62
CA ALA A 75 29.89 22.24 -10.43
C ALA A 75 29.53 22.99 -9.14
N LEU A 76 29.70 24.32 -9.12
CA LEU A 76 29.29 25.16 -8.00
C LEU A 76 27.79 25.02 -7.72
N GLY A 77 26.96 25.11 -8.76
CA GLY A 77 25.51 24.99 -8.60
C GLY A 77 25.11 23.61 -8.07
N TYR A 78 25.77 22.55 -8.52
CA TYR A 78 25.50 21.20 -8.05
C TYR A 78 25.98 20.97 -6.61
N LEU A 79 27.13 21.54 -6.20
CA LEU A 79 27.58 21.50 -4.80
C LEU A 79 26.61 22.23 -3.87
N ASN A 80 26.09 23.38 -4.29
CA ASN A 80 25.05 24.10 -3.56
C ASN A 80 23.75 23.27 -3.48
N TYR A 81 23.35 22.61 -4.57
CA TYR A 81 22.22 21.66 -4.57
C TYR A 81 22.40 20.54 -3.54
N LEU A 82 23.58 19.91 -3.49
CA LEU A 82 23.88 18.85 -2.51
C LEU A 82 23.82 19.36 -1.05
N ASN A 83 24.12 20.63 -0.83
CA ASN A 83 24.01 21.29 0.47
C ASN A 83 22.59 21.79 0.80
N ASN A 84 21.61 21.57 -0.09
CA ASN A 84 20.26 22.13 -0.05
C ASN A 84 20.21 23.67 -0.12
N ASP A 85 21.27 24.31 -0.61
CA ASP A 85 21.29 25.74 -0.91
C ASP A 85 20.77 25.98 -2.34
N TYR A 86 19.46 25.83 -2.50
CA TYR A 86 18.81 25.88 -3.80
C TYR A 86 18.84 27.25 -4.46
N PHE A 87 18.92 28.32 -3.66
CA PHE A 87 19.04 29.69 -4.18
C PHE A 87 20.40 29.90 -4.85
N GLU A 88 21.49 29.61 -4.14
CA GLU A 88 22.85 29.72 -4.68
C GLU A 88 23.08 28.73 -5.83
N ALA A 89 22.44 27.55 -5.79
CA ALA A 89 22.47 26.60 -6.89
C ALA A 89 21.88 27.19 -8.17
N LYS A 90 20.68 27.79 -8.10
CA LYS A 90 20.03 28.45 -9.24
C LYS A 90 20.85 29.62 -9.79
N LEU A 91 21.46 30.43 -8.92
CA LEU A 91 22.32 31.53 -9.34
C LEU A 91 23.52 31.02 -10.16
N ALA A 92 24.20 29.98 -9.68
CA ALA A 92 25.32 29.39 -10.39
C ALA A 92 24.91 28.75 -11.72
N PHE A 93 23.76 28.07 -11.79
CA PHE A 93 23.23 27.51 -13.04
C PHE A 93 22.82 28.56 -14.06
N ASN A 94 22.22 29.67 -13.61
CA ASN A 94 21.91 30.80 -14.48
C ASN A 94 23.19 31.45 -15.01
N ALA A 95 24.21 31.63 -14.15
CA ALA A 95 25.51 32.10 -14.60
C ALA A 95 26.13 31.16 -15.63
N ALA A 96 26.11 29.84 -15.41
CA ALA A 96 26.64 28.85 -16.35
C ALA A 96 25.98 28.93 -17.74
N ARG A 97 24.68 29.23 -17.79
CA ARG A 97 23.92 29.40 -19.04
C ARG A 97 24.47 30.52 -19.92
N GLU A 98 24.93 31.62 -19.32
CA GLU A 98 25.50 32.76 -20.05
C GLU A 98 26.85 32.44 -20.73
N TYR A 99 27.54 31.39 -20.28
CA TYR A 99 28.85 30.98 -20.80
C TYR A 99 28.79 29.82 -21.80
N THR A 100 27.61 29.29 -22.15
CA THR A 100 27.52 28.13 -23.04
C THR A 100 26.41 28.23 -24.09
N GLN A 101 26.71 27.74 -25.29
CA GLN A 101 25.75 27.49 -26.37
C GLN A 101 25.54 25.98 -26.62
N SER A 102 26.19 25.13 -25.81
CA SER A 102 26.09 23.69 -25.95
C SER A 102 24.70 23.22 -25.55
N LYS A 103 23.95 22.62 -26.50
CA LYS A 103 22.63 22.05 -26.24
C LYS A 103 22.65 21.05 -25.07
N ALA A 104 23.70 20.24 -24.97
CA ALA A 104 23.85 19.25 -23.90
C ALA A 104 23.99 19.92 -22.52
N LEU A 105 24.78 20.99 -22.41
CA LEU A 105 24.94 21.70 -21.14
C LEU A 105 23.68 22.49 -20.76
N LEU A 106 23.00 23.09 -21.74
CA LEU A 106 21.71 23.76 -21.51
C LEU A 106 20.64 22.78 -21.04
N GLU A 107 20.62 21.57 -21.58
CA GLU A 107 19.75 20.49 -21.13
C GLU A 107 20.10 20.04 -19.71
N GLN A 108 21.40 19.89 -19.38
CA GLN A 108 21.84 19.56 -18.02
C GLN A 108 21.41 20.62 -17.00
N ILE A 109 21.53 21.91 -17.36
CA ILE A 109 21.04 23.03 -16.54
C ILE A 109 19.52 22.91 -16.33
N SER A 110 18.76 22.55 -17.37
CA SER A 110 17.31 22.34 -17.26
C SER A 110 16.99 21.21 -16.28
N ILE A 111 17.70 20.09 -16.35
CA ILE A 111 17.55 18.94 -15.43
C ILE A 111 17.79 19.35 -13.98
N PHE A 112 18.89 20.08 -13.72
CA PHE A 112 19.20 20.51 -12.36
C PHE A 112 18.18 21.50 -11.79
N ASN A 113 17.67 22.42 -12.62
CA ASN A 113 16.61 23.33 -12.19
C ASN A 113 15.31 22.58 -11.86
N MET A 114 14.93 21.58 -12.67
CA MET A 114 13.77 20.73 -12.35
C MET A 114 13.99 19.93 -11.05
N ALA A 115 15.21 19.41 -10.84
CA ALA A 115 15.54 18.70 -9.60
C ALA A 115 15.45 19.61 -8.37
N ILE A 116 15.87 20.88 -8.47
CA ILE A 116 15.69 21.88 -7.42
C ILE A 116 14.21 22.16 -7.19
N GLU A 117 13.45 22.43 -8.26
CA GLU A 117 12.03 22.75 -8.19
C GLU A 117 11.25 21.65 -7.45
N ILE A 118 11.50 20.37 -7.78
CA ILE A 118 10.91 19.22 -7.09
C ILE A 118 11.26 19.23 -5.59
N LYS A 119 12.52 19.55 -5.25
CA LYS A 119 13.00 19.53 -3.86
C LYS A 119 12.44 20.65 -2.99
N GLU A 120 12.11 21.78 -3.59
CA GLU A 120 11.56 22.95 -2.90
C GLU A 120 10.07 22.80 -2.57
N TRP A 121 9.36 21.83 -3.14
CA TRP A 121 7.94 21.63 -2.84
C TRP A 121 7.72 21.18 -1.39
N GLU A 122 7.27 22.12 -0.56
CA GLU A 122 6.89 21.88 0.83
C GLU A 122 5.57 21.14 0.93
N LYS A 123 4.58 21.50 0.11
CA LYS A 123 3.24 20.88 0.08
C LYS A 123 2.72 20.84 -1.36
N ILE A 124 2.06 19.74 -1.72
CA ILE A 124 1.34 19.64 -2.99
C ILE A 124 0.00 20.38 -2.86
N ASN A 125 0.02 21.67 -3.21
CA ASN A 125 -1.16 22.49 -3.42
C ASN A 125 -1.57 22.44 -4.91
N GLU A 126 -2.57 23.23 -5.32
CA GLU A 126 -3.06 23.24 -6.71
C GLU A 126 -1.98 23.66 -7.72
N GLU A 127 -1.10 24.62 -7.37
CA GLU A 127 -0.01 25.07 -8.22
C GLU A 127 1.04 23.97 -8.43
N VAL A 128 1.48 23.34 -7.34
CA VAL A 128 2.43 22.23 -7.39
C VAL A 128 1.81 21.02 -8.11
N ALA A 129 0.53 20.74 -7.88
CA ALA A 129 -0.19 19.67 -8.57
C ALA A 129 -0.22 19.90 -10.09
N GLN A 130 -0.54 21.12 -10.53
CA GLN A 130 -0.45 21.51 -11.93
C GLN A 130 0.97 21.31 -12.47
N ARG A 131 1.98 21.71 -11.69
CA ARG A 131 3.37 21.59 -12.11
C ARG A 131 3.86 20.14 -12.23
N ILE A 132 3.44 19.27 -11.33
CA ILE A 132 3.68 17.81 -11.42
C ILE A 132 3.09 17.28 -12.73
N TRP A 133 1.86 17.66 -13.04
CA TRP A 133 1.18 17.23 -14.26
C TRP A 133 1.90 17.71 -15.53
N GLU A 134 2.38 18.96 -15.57
CA GLU A 134 3.16 19.49 -16.69
C GLU A 134 4.47 18.73 -16.90
N PHE A 135 5.19 18.42 -15.82
CA PHE A 135 6.41 17.61 -15.91
C PHE A 135 6.14 16.25 -16.54
N GLN A 136 5.11 15.56 -16.08
CA GLN A 136 4.80 14.21 -16.53
C GLN A 136 4.18 14.17 -17.93
N SER A 137 3.38 15.19 -18.31
CA SER A 137 2.56 15.15 -19.53
C SER A 137 3.19 15.90 -20.70
N GLU A 138 3.94 16.97 -20.44
CA GLU A 138 4.33 17.94 -21.49
C GLU A 138 5.85 18.11 -21.63
N ASN A 139 6.63 17.79 -20.60
CA ASN A 139 8.06 18.09 -20.58
C ASN A 139 8.92 16.95 -21.20
N GLU A 140 9.36 17.16 -22.43
CA GLU A 140 10.20 16.19 -23.17
C GLU A 140 11.54 15.89 -22.49
N VAL A 141 12.16 16.88 -21.83
CA VAL A 141 13.42 16.65 -21.12
C VAL A 141 13.14 15.72 -19.94
N PHE A 142 12.19 16.06 -19.08
CA PHE A 142 11.80 15.24 -17.93
C PHE A 142 11.50 13.78 -18.33
N ASN A 143 10.76 13.59 -19.41
CA ASN A 143 10.37 12.26 -19.90
C ASN A 143 11.54 11.42 -20.43
N ARG A 144 12.67 12.03 -20.79
CA ARG A 144 13.90 11.31 -21.20
C ARG A 144 14.81 10.89 -20.03
N TYR A 145 14.60 11.38 -18.81
CA TYR A 145 15.48 11.12 -17.66
C TYR A 145 14.79 10.35 -16.52
N PRO A 146 14.94 9.01 -16.48
CA PRO A 146 14.33 8.17 -15.43
C PRO A 146 14.78 8.50 -14.01
N THR A 147 15.99 9.03 -13.82
CA THR A 147 16.48 9.46 -12.51
C THR A 147 15.70 10.65 -11.96
N LEU A 148 15.32 11.61 -12.82
CA LEU A 148 14.49 12.74 -12.46
C LEU A 148 13.04 12.32 -12.18
N GLN A 149 12.52 11.36 -12.95
CA GLN A 149 11.23 10.74 -12.69
C GLN A 149 11.21 10.03 -11.32
N SER A 150 12.27 9.27 -11.00
CA SER A 150 12.40 8.61 -9.70
C SER A 150 12.48 9.61 -8.54
N LEU A 151 13.20 10.74 -8.73
CA LEU A 151 13.24 11.82 -7.75
C LEU A 151 11.84 12.41 -7.52
N LEU A 152 11.13 12.76 -8.61
CA LEU A 152 9.75 13.27 -8.55
C LEU A 152 8.88 12.28 -7.76
N SER A 153 8.90 11.01 -8.16
CA SER A 153 8.00 10.03 -7.58
C SER A 153 8.24 9.82 -6.09
N LYS A 154 9.52 9.76 -5.67
CA LYS A 154 9.87 9.67 -4.26
C LYS A 154 9.40 10.90 -3.48
N GLN A 155 9.62 12.09 -4.03
CA GLN A 155 9.27 13.34 -3.35
C GLN A 155 7.74 13.49 -3.23
N VAL A 156 6.99 13.24 -4.31
CA VAL A 156 5.52 13.32 -4.32
C VAL A 156 4.93 12.33 -3.32
N PHE A 157 5.38 11.07 -3.32
CA PHE A 157 4.91 10.06 -2.38
C PHE A 157 5.12 10.47 -0.91
N GLN A 158 6.33 10.92 -0.57
CA GLN A 158 6.64 11.34 0.81
C GLN A 158 5.87 12.61 1.20
N ASN A 159 5.76 13.57 0.28
CA ASN A 159 5.04 14.82 0.53
C ASN A 159 3.55 14.55 0.82
N LEU A 160 2.88 13.76 -0.03
CA LEU A 160 1.47 13.40 0.15
C LEU A 160 1.26 12.68 1.49
N LYS A 161 2.10 11.68 1.80
CA LYS A 161 2.02 10.92 3.06
C LYS A 161 2.20 11.81 4.29
N ASN A 162 3.21 12.69 4.29
CA ASN A 162 3.52 13.56 5.43
C ASN A 162 2.46 14.64 5.66
N HIS A 163 1.67 14.98 4.64
CA HIS A 163 0.61 15.99 4.71
C HIS A 163 -0.80 15.41 4.79
N GLY A 164 -0.94 14.16 5.24
CA GLY A 164 -2.24 13.55 5.52
C GLY A 164 -3.00 13.07 4.28
N ASN A 165 -2.31 12.84 3.15
CA ASN A 165 -2.90 12.28 1.93
C ASN A 165 -2.30 10.88 1.58
N PRO A 166 -2.37 9.89 2.49
CA PRO A 166 -1.77 8.58 2.27
C PRO A 166 -2.45 7.77 1.15
N GLY A 167 -3.73 8.00 0.88
CA GLY A 167 -4.46 7.39 -0.22
C GLY A 167 -4.02 7.93 -1.57
N LEU A 168 -3.89 9.26 -1.72
CA LEU A 168 -3.32 9.85 -2.94
C LEU A 168 -1.89 9.35 -3.18
N ALA A 169 -1.09 9.23 -2.11
CA ALA A 169 0.27 8.69 -2.20
C ALA A 169 0.28 7.25 -2.75
N LEU A 170 -0.64 6.41 -2.29
CA LEU A 170 -0.78 5.04 -2.79
C LEU A 170 -1.23 4.99 -4.24
N LEU A 171 -2.24 5.79 -4.63
CA LEU A 171 -2.68 5.86 -6.02
C LEU A 171 -1.53 6.26 -6.94
N TYR A 172 -0.79 7.32 -6.57
CA TYR A 172 0.32 7.83 -7.36
C TYR A 172 1.43 6.79 -7.59
N SER A 173 1.78 6.00 -6.57
CA SER A 173 2.94 5.08 -6.67
C SER A 173 2.58 3.65 -7.09
N PHE A 174 1.35 3.20 -6.81
CA PHE A 174 0.98 1.80 -6.92
C PHE A 174 -0.40 1.57 -7.59
N GLY A 175 -1.12 2.64 -7.91
CA GLY A 175 -2.44 2.58 -8.54
C GLY A 175 -3.55 2.04 -7.64
N PHE A 176 -4.74 1.90 -8.21
CA PHE A 176 -5.95 1.56 -7.45
C PHE A 176 -5.93 0.18 -6.78
N ASN A 177 -5.19 -0.78 -7.35
CA ASN A 177 -5.12 -2.13 -6.80
C ASN A 177 -4.46 -2.18 -5.41
N ALA A 178 -3.46 -1.32 -5.15
CA ALA A 178 -2.83 -1.24 -3.84
C ALA A 178 -3.81 -0.80 -2.74
N VAL A 179 -4.74 0.09 -3.10
CA VAL A 179 -5.82 0.53 -2.21
C VAL A 179 -6.77 -0.62 -1.90
N LYS A 180 -7.17 -1.42 -2.91
CA LYS A 180 -8.05 -2.58 -2.72
C LYS A 180 -7.46 -3.66 -1.81
N VAL A 181 -6.15 -3.88 -1.90
CA VAL A 181 -5.44 -4.95 -1.19
C VAL A 181 -5.24 -4.64 0.31
N ASN A 182 -5.08 -3.37 0.67
CA ASN A 182 -5.08 -2.94 2.07
C ASN A 182 -5.77 -1.58 2.23
N PRO A 183 -7.11 -1.55 2.29
CA PRO A 183 -7.87 -0.32 2.45
C PRO A 183 -7.88 0.09 3.93
N SER A 184 -6.78 0.67 4.41
CA SER A 184 -6.71 1.19 5.78
C SER A 184 -7.64 2.37 5.99
N GLU A 185 -8.03 2.65 7.23
CA GLU A 185 -8.94 3.75 7.55
C GLU A 185 -8.44 5.10 7.01
N GLU A 186 -7.16 5.42 7.25
CA GLU A 186 -6.54 6.67 6.82
C GLU A 186 -6.59 6.82 5.29
N VAL A 187 -6.31 5.73 4.56
CA VAL A 187 -6.35 5.71 3.09
C VAL A 187 -7.78 5.90 2.58
N ILE A 188 -8.75 5.19 3.14
CA ILE A 188 -10.15 5.33 2.70
C ILE A 188 -10.67 6.74 2.99
N ARG A 189 -10.38 7.30 4.17
CA ARG A 189 -10.82 8.65 4.55
C ARG A 189 -10.24 9.71 3.61
N ASP A 190 -8.95 9.65 3.33
CA ASP A 190 -8.29 10.54 2.37
C ASP A 190 -8.96 10.48 1.00
N LEU A 191 -9.13 9.27 0.45
CA LEU A 191 -9.77 9.10 -0.86
C LEU A 191 -11.25 9.50 -0.86
N LYS A 192 -11.97 9.35 0.25
CA LYS A 192 -13.33 9.89 0.39
C LYS A 192 -13.36 11.40 0.30
N GLU A 193 -12.37 12.13 0.82
CA GLU A 193 -12.31 13.58 0.62
C GLU A 193 -12.12 13.94 -0.86
N LEU A 194 -11.30 13.18 -1.60
CA LEU A 194 -11.18 13.35 -3.06
C LEU A 194 -12.54 13.16 -3.76
N THR A 195 -13.34 12.16 -3.36
CA THR A 195 -14.66 11.91 -4.00
C THR A 195 -15.65 13.06 -3.84
N LYS A 196 -15.50 13.90 -2.79
CA LYS A 196 -16.37 15.04 -2.49
C LYS A 196 -16.01 16.29 -3.27
N LYS A 197 -14.80 16.39 -3.82
CA LYS A 197 -14.37 17.56 -4.58
C LYS A 197 -15.21 17.71 -5.85
N GLU A 198 -15.80 18.88 -6.05
CA GLU A 198 -16.52 19.21 -7.30
C GLU A 198 -15.55 19.32 -8.47
N ILE A 199 -14.45 20.06 -8.25
CA ILE A 199 -13.37 20.28 -9.21
C ILE A 199 -12.20 19.39 -8.83
N ILE A 200 -11.75 18.58 -9.79
CA ILE A 200 -10.58 17.69 -9.66
C ILE A 200 -9.51 18.25 -10.57
N ASN A 201 -8.31 18.51 -10.04
CA ASN A 201 -7.21 19.04 -10.85
C ASN A 201 -6.61 17.96 -11.77
N PRO A 202 -5.83 18.35 -12.81
CA PRO A 202 -5.27 17.39 -13.77
C PRO A 202 -4.39 16.30 -13.15
N PHE A 203 -3.62 16.64 -12.11
CA PHE A 203 -2.81 15.68 -11.37
C PHE A 203 -3.68 14.65 -10.65
N GLU A 204 -4.64 15.07 -9.83
CA GLU A 204 -5.58 14.17 -9.15
C GLU A 204 -6.34 13.30 -10.14
N LYS A 205 -6.80 13.89 -11.25
CA LYS A 205 -7.48 13.16 -12.32
C LYS A 205 -6.56 12.10 -12.93
N SER A 206 -5.26 12.37 -13.07
CA SER A 206 -4.28 11.39 -13.56
C SER A 206 -4.07 10.21 -12.61
N LEU A 207 -4.37 10.38 -11.31
CA LEU A 207 -4.30 9.29 -10.32
C LEU A 207 -5.54 8.38 -10.37
N MET A 208 -6.64 8.88 -10.91
CA MET A 208 -7.89 8.14 -11.05
C MET A 208 -7.80 7.30 -12.32
N ASP A 209 -7.35 6.05 -12.21
CA ASP A 209 -7.35 5.06 -13.30
C ASP A 209 -8.76 4.72 -13.85
N LEU A 210 -9.80 5.38 -13.33
CA LEU A 210 -11.22 5.15 -13.59
C LEU A 210 -11.96 6.48 -13.83
N PRO A 211 -13.05 6.49 -14.61
CA PRO A 211 -13.94 7.64 -14.68
C PRO A 211 -14.40 8.08 -13.29
N LYS A 212 -14.47 9.39 -13.02
CA LYS A 212 -14.79 9.96 -11.69
C LYS A 212 -15.99 9.30 -11.01
N LYS A 213 -17.09 9.08 -11.74
CA LYS A 213 -18.28 8.40 -11.22
C LYS A 213 -17.94 6.99 -10.71
N GLN A 214 -17.25 6.20 -11.52
CA GLN A 214 -16.86 4.83 -11.16
C GLN A 214 -15.87 4.81 -10.01
N PHE A 215 -14.89 5.71 -10.00
CA PHE A 215 -13.96 5.87 -8.87
C PHE A 215 -14.70 6.16 -7.57
N ASN A 216 -15.64 7.11 -7.57
CA ASN A 216 -16.43 7.45 -6.39
C ASN A 216 -17.23 6.23 -5.87
N THR A 217 -17.87 5.50 -6.78
CA THR A 217 -18.61 4.27 -6.44
C THR A 217 -17.69 3.20 -5.84
N GLU A 218 -16.51 3.00 -6.40
CA GLU A 218 -15.52 2.02 -5.90
C GLU A 218 -14.97 2.40 -4.52
N ILE A 219 -14.64 3.68 -4.29
CA ILE A 219 -14.21 4.17 -2.97
C ILE A 219 -15.32 4.00 -1.93
N GLN A 220 -16.57 4.30 -2.29
CA GLN A 220 -17.69 4.12 -1.38
C GLN A 220 -17.92 2.64 -1.03
N ALA A 221 -17.78 1.74 -2.01
CA ALA A 221 -17.91 0.30 -1.79
C ALA A 221 -16.75 -0.27 -0.97
N LEU A 222 -15.53 0.26 -1.15
CA LEU A 222 -14.37 -0.04 -0.31
C LEU A 222 -14.64 0.38 1.14
N TYR A 223 -15.14 1.60 1.36
CA TYR A 223 -15.51 2.09 2.68
C TYR A 223 -16.59 1.23 3.36
N ALA A 224 -17.68 0.95 2.63
CA ALA A 224 -18.77 0.11 3.15
C ALA A 224 -18.29 -1.31 3.49
N THR A 225 -17.44 -1.90 2.64
CA THR A 225 -16.84 -3.22 2.89
C THR A 225 -15.89 -3.19 4.09
N TRP A 226 -15.09 -2.14 4.24
CA TRP A 226 -14.20 -1.97 5.39
C TRP A 226 -14.98 -1.94 6.71
N LEU A 227 -16.09 -1.19 6.78
CA LEU A 227 -16.99 -1.18 7.94
C LEU A 227 -17.56 -2.59 8.24
N MET A 228 -17.87 -3.37 7.20
CA MET A 228 -18.28 -4.78 7.38
C MET A 228 -17.16 -5.61 8.02
N THR A 229 -15.88 -5.39 7.69
CA THR A 229 -14.75 -6.09 8.35
C THR A 229 -14.67 -5.77 9.84
N LEU A 230 -15.04 -4.54 10.24
CA LEU A 230 -15.13 -4.13 11.64
C LEU A 230 -16.37 -4.70 12.35
N ASN A 231 -17.30 -5.28 11.60
CA ASN A 231 -18.62 -5.73 12.04
C ASN A 231 -19.54 -4.56 12.45
N GLU A 232 -19.33 -3.38 11.88
CA GLU A 232 -20.16 -2.19 12.05
C GLU A 232 -21.30 -2.21 11.01
N TRP A 233 -22.22 -3.16 11.16
CA TRP A 233 -23.24 -3.44 10.13
C TRP A 233 -24.19 -2.27 9.88
N GLU A 234 -24.57 -1.52 10.92
CA GLU A 234 -25.42 -0.33 10.79
C GLU A 234 -24.72 0.79 10.00
N ALA A 235 -23.42 0.99 10.23
CA ALA A 235 -22.64 1.97 9.49
C ALA A 235 -22.42 1.51 8.04
N ALA A 236 -22.14 0.22 7.84
CA ALA A 236 -22.00 -0.38 6.52
C ALA A 236 -23.29 -0.26 5.71
N GLU A 237 -24.46 -0.47 6.31
CA GLU A 237 -25.76 -0.31 5.64
C GLU A 237 -25.93 1.11 5.11
N LYS A 238 -25.68 2.12 5.94
CA LYS A 238 -25.72 3.53 5.53
C LYS A 238 -24.75 3.82 4.40
N ALA A 239 -23.51 3.31 4.50
CA ALA A 239 -22.50 3.51 3.45
C ALA A 239 -22.92 2.87 2.11
N TRP A 240 -23.56 1.70 2.13
CA TRP A 240 -24.09 1.06 0.91
C TRP A 240 -25.29 1.81 0.32
N GLN A 241 -26.10 2.51 1.12
CA GLN A 241 -27.22 3.32 0.64
C GLN A 241 -26.79 4.53 -0.20
N GLU A 242 -25.54 4.99 -0.05
CA GLU A 242 -24.96 6.07 -0.86
C GLU A 242 -24.58 5.60 -2.28
N ILE A 243 -24.61 4.29 -2.57
CA ILE A 243 -24.31 3.73 -3.89
C ILE A 243 -25.61 3.54 -4.68
N PRO A 244 -25.69 4.04 -5.94
CA PRO A 244 -26.86 3.83 -6.78
C PRO A 244 -27.17 2.35 -6.97
N PHE A 245 -28.46 1.99 -6.91
CA PHE A 245 -28.90 0.59 -7.00
C PHE A 245 -28.36 -0.14 -8.25
N ALA A 246 -28.31 0.55 -9.38
CA ALA A 246 -27.79 -0.02 -10.64
C ALA A 246 -26.30 -0.41 -10.57
N ASP A 247 -25.53 0.23 -9.69
CA ASP A 247 -24.10 0.01 -9.55
C ASP A 247 -23.76 -1.05 -8.48
N ILE A 248 -24.71 -1.42 -7.60
CA ILE A 248 -24.51 -2.42 -6.52
C ILE A 248 -24.12 -3.80 -7.10
N GLU A 249 -24.69 -4.16 -8.24
CA GLU A 249 -24.47 -5.45 -8.91
C GLU A 249 -23.01 -5.64 -9.35
N LEU A 250 -22.26 -4.55 -9.53
CA LEU A 250 -20.84 -4.58 -9.91
C LEU A 250 -19.96 -5.23 -8.83
N PHE A 251 -20.43 -5.25 -7.58
CA PHE A 251 -19.68 -5.79 -6.43
C PHE A 251 -19.96 -7.28 -6.16
N GLY A 252 -20.60 -7.95 -7.12
CA GLY A 252 -20.86 -9.38 -7.08
C GLY A 252 -21.94 -9.78 -6.07
N LYS A 253 -22.23 -11.07 -6.07
CA LYS A 253 -23.21 -11.69 -5.18
C LYS A 253 -22.63 -12.94 -4.53
N SER A 254 -23.12 -13.22 -3.33
CA SER A 254 -22.80 -14.44 -2.60
C SER A 254 -23.92 -14.75 -1.61
N ASN A 255 -23.85 -15.90 -0.94
CA ASN A 255 -24.74 -16.18 0.19
C ASN A 255 -23.91 -16.87 1.27
N PRO A 256 -23.40 -16.12 2.26
CA PRO A 256 -22.52 -16.66 3.29
C PRO A 256 -23.27 -17.46 4.37
N PHE A 257 -24.60 -17.54 4.31
CA PHE A 257 -25.40 -18.18 5.36
C PHE A 257 -25.67 -19.67 5.12
N VAL A 258 -25.03 -20.27 4.09
CA VAL A 258 -25.20 -21.68 3.72
C VAL A 258 -24.08 -22.52 4.34
N GLU A 259 -24.46 -23.57 5.07
CA GLU A 259 -23.50 -24.52 5.63
C GLU A 259 -22.85 -25.35 4.52
N ARG A 260 -21.52 -25.52 4.60
CA ARG A 260 -20.76 -26.44 3.76
C ARG A 260 -19.80 -27.27 4.61
N LEU A 261 -19.92 -28.59 4.49
CA LEU A 261 -19.03 -29.54 5.15
C LEU A 261 -17.63 -29.56 4.50
N ASN A 262 -17.59 -29.53 3.16
CA ASN A 262 -16.33 -29.52 2.42
C ASN A 262 -15.77 -28.10 2.35
N GLU A 263 -14.49 -27.96 2.67
CA GLU A 263 -13.77 -26.69 2.49
C GLU A 263 -13.60 -26.42 1.01
N CYS A 264 -14.04 -25.24 0.57
CA CYS A 264 -13.81 -24.79 -0.78
C CYS A 264 -13.84 -23.28 -0.84
N VAL A 265 -12.85 -22.70 -1.50
CA VAL A 265 -12.72 -21.25 -1.68
C VAL A 265 -13.28 -20.82 -3.05
N HIS A 266 -13.09 -21.66 -4.08
CA HIS A 266 -13.57 -21.43 -5.44
C HIS A 266 -14.62 -22.49 -5.80
N CYS A 267 -15.77 -22.44 -5.15
CA CYS A 267 -16.87 -23.33 -5.49
C CYS A 267 -18.06 -22.53 -5.99
N PRO A 268 -18.71 -22.99 -7.07
CA PRO A 268 -19.94 -22.38 -7.52
C PRO A 268 -20.97 -22.41 -6.39
N VAL A 269 -21.77 -21.35 -6.30
CA VAL A 269 -22.98 -21.42 -5.48
C VAL A 269 -23.99 -22.27 -6.25
N LYS A 270 -24.67 -23.18 -5.55
CA LYS A 270 -25.67 -24.03 -6.20
C LYS A 270 -26.72 -23.14 -6.85
N SER A 271 -27.17 -23.47 -8.07
CA SER A 271 -28.06 -22.62 -8.88
C SER A 271 -29.41 -22.34 -8.23
N ASN A 272 -29.83 -23.15 -7.26
CA ASN A 272 -31.07 -23.02 -6.51
C ASN A 272 -30.95 -22.18 -5.23
N GLU A 273 -29.75 -21.74 -4.85
CA GLU A 273 -29.53 -20.93 -3.65
C GLU A 273 -29.66 -19.44 -3.98
N ARG A 274 -30.42 -18.72 -3.15
CA ARG A 274 -30.58 -17.25 -3.27
C ARG A 274 -29.21 -16.59 -3.21
N GLN A 275 -28.86 -15.82 -4.24
CA GLN A 275 -27.68 -14.97 -4.27
C GLN A 275 -28.02 -13.61 -3.65
N LEU A 276 -27.17 -13.12 -2.75
CA LEU A 276 -27.33 -11.83 -2.07
C LEU A 276 -26.23 -10.86 -2.50
N THR A 277 -26.60 -9.62 -2.75
CA THR A 277 -25.63 -8.51 -2.88
C THR A 277 -25.02 -8.18 -1.52
N LYS A 278 -23.87 -7.50 -1.49
CA LYS A 278 -23.26 -7.05 -0.22
C LYS A 278 -24.25 -6.29 0.71
N PRO A 279 -25.05 -5.30 0.26
CA PRO A 279 -26.04 -4.66 1.12
C PRO A 279 -27.15 -5.62 1.62
N GLN A 280 -27.56 -6.60 0.82
CA GLN A 280 -28.50 -7.62 1.28
C GLN A 280 -27.89 -8.53 2.35
N ILE A 281 -26.59 -8.85 2.24
CA ILE A 281 -25.86 -9.57 3.29
C ILE A 281 -25.81 -8.73 4.56
N VAL A 282 -25.52 -7.43 4.47
CA VAL A 282 -25.54 -6.50 5.61
C VAL A 282 -26.91 -6.49 6.28
N ALA A 283 -28.00 -6.39 5.51
CA ALA A 283 -29.36 -6.41 6.03
C ALA A 283 -29.68 -7.74 6.75
N GLU A 284 -29.24 -8.89 6.22
CA GLU A 284 -29.39 -10.19 6.89
C GLU A 284 -28.59 -10.27 8.19
N MET A 285 -27.36 -9.72 8.23
CA MET A 285 -26.56 -9.65 9.45
C MET A 285 -27.24 -8.79 10.52
N LEU A 286 -27.75 -7.61 10.14
CA LEU A 286 -28.52 -6.73 11.04
C LEU A 286 -29.76 -7.41 11.57
N LYS A 287 -30.54 -8.05 10.69
CA LYS A 287 -31.73 -8.81 11.09
C LYS A 287 -31.37 -9.87 12.13
N LEU A 288 -30.31 -10.65 11.92
CA LEU A 288 -29.85 -11.64 12.90
C LEU A 288 -29.43 -10.98 14.22
N GLN A 289 -28.77 -9.82 14.19
CA GLN A 289 -28.45 -9.08 15.42
C GLN A 289 -29.70 -8.63 16.17
N TYR A 290 -30.70 -8.13 15.46
CA TYR A 290 -31.99 -7.74 16.06
C TYR A 290 -32.73 -8.95 16.64
N ASP A 291 -32.83 -10.05 15.88
CA ASP A 291 -33.51 -11.28 16.32
C ASP A 291 -32.84 -11.90 17.56
N ILE A 292 -31.49 -11.84 17.63
CA ILE A 292 -30.73 -12.25 18.82
C ILE A 292 -31.00 -11.30 19.99
N LYS A 293 -31.02 -9.98 19.75
CA LYS A 293 -31.28 -8.96 20.78
C LYS A 293 -32.73 -8.94 21.27
N ALA A 294 -33.69 -9.42 20.47
CA ALA A 294 -35.10 -9.50 20.83
C ALA A 294 -35.40 -10.79 21.63
N ASN A 295 -34.80 -11.92 21.24
CA ASN A 295 -35.03 -13.23 21.85
C ASN A 295 -33.94 -13.63 22.86
N ARG A 296 -33.49 -12.68 23.70
CA ARG A 296 -32.14 -12.55 24.31
C ARG A 296 -31.37 -13.75 24.87
N THR A 297 -31.90 -14.97 24.99
CA THR A 297 -31.11 -16.17 25.37
C THR A 297 -31.57 -17.51 24.76
N GLU A 298 -32.64 -17.59 23.97
CA GLU A 298 -33.23 -18.90 23.60
C GLU A 298 -33.19 -19.25 22.10
N SER A 299 -32.46 -18.49 21.29
CA SER A 299 -32.43 -18.70 19.82
C SER A 299 -31.07 -19.17 19.29
N PRO A 300 -30.61 -20.39 19.64
CA PRO A 300 -29.32 -20.94 19.22
C PRO A 300 -29.15 -20.98 17.70
N GLN A 301 -30.24 -21.08 16.93
CA GLN A 301 -30.25 -21.10 15.47
C GLN A 301 -29.77 -19.77 14.87
N TYR A 302 -30.07 -18.62 15.50
CA TYR A 302 -29.61 -17.32 15.03
C TYR A 302 -28.14 -17.10 15.35
N TYR A 303 -27.69 -17.53 16.53
CA TYR A 303 -26.25 -17.55 16.86
C TYR A 303 -25.46 -18.40 15.86
N TYR A 304 -25.96 -19.59 15.53
CA TYR A 304 -25.35 -20.46 14.53
C TYR A 304 -25.30 -19.81 13.14
N LYS A 305 -26.43 -19.23 12.67
CA LYS A 305 -26.48 -18.55 11.35
C LYS A 305 -25.56 -17.33 11.29
N MET A 306 -25.43 -16.57 12.39
CA MET A 306 -24.48 -15.47 12.51
C MET A 306 -23.02 -15.96 12.40
N GLY A 307 -22.69 -17.02 13.14
CA GLY A 307 -21.37 -17.65 13.07
C GLY A 307 -21.04 -18.16 11.66
N LEU A 308 -22.01 -18.80 10.98
CA LEU A 308 -21.85 -19.25 9.60
C LEU A 308 -21.54 -18.09 8.65
N GLY A 309 -22.30 -16.99 8.75
CA GLY A 309 -22.08 -15.80 7.93
C GLY A 309 -20.65 -15.28 8.06
N LEU A 310 -20.21 -15.06 9.30
CA LEU A 310 -18.86 -14.56 9.59
C LEU A 310 -17.76 -15.53 9.13
N TYR A 311 -17.93 -16.83 9.37
CA TYR A 311 -16.96 -17.83 8.94
C TYR A 311 -16.85 -17.88 7.41
N ASN A 312 -17.98 -17.92 6.70
CA ASN A 312 -17.99 -18.08 5.25
C ASN A 312 -17.52 -16.83 4.51
N MET A 313 -17.63 -15.64 5.13
CA MET A 313 -17.06 -14.39 4.61
C MET A 313 -15.58 -14.18 4.96
N SER A 314 -14.99 -15.03 5.79
CA SER A 314 -13.55 -14.98 6.10
C SER A 314 -12.70 -15.52 4.95
N TYR A 315 -11.39 -15.33 5.05
CA TYR A 315 -10.36 -15.95 4.20
C TYR A 315 -10.56 -17.46 3.96
N PHE A 316 -11.14 -18.17 4.94
CA PHE A 316 -11.32 -19.62 4.90
C PHE A 316 -12.62 -20.06 4.21
N GLY A 317 -13.55 -19.13 4.01
CA GLY A 317 -14.86 -19.41 3.43
C GLY A 317 -14.91 -19.22 1.92
N TYR A 318 -15.98 -19.71 1.30
CA TYR A 318 -16.24 -19.54 -0.14
C TYR A 318 -16.75 -18.13 -0.50
N ALA A 319 -17.24 -17.38 0.49
CA ALA A 319 -17.76 -16.02 0.31
C ALA A 319 -16.75 -14.96 0.77
N TRP A 320 -15.44 -15.29 0.78
CA TRP A 320 -14.36 -14.40 1.19
C TRP A 320 -14.40 -13.03 0.48
N ASN A 321 -14.81 -13.02 -0.80
CA ASN A 321 -14.89 -11.83 -1.63
C ASN A 321 -15.98 -10.82 -1.19
N VAL A 322 -16.80 -11.19 -0.21
CA VAL A 322 -17.73 -10.27 0.44
C VAL A 322 -16.95 -9.24 1.27
N LEU A 323 -15.90 -9.66 1.97
CA LEU A 323 -15.13 -8.82 2.89
C LEU A 323 -13.74 -8.43 2.38
N ASP A 324 -13.16 -9.22 1.47
CA ASP A 324 -11.83 -8.96 0.92
C ASP A 324 -11.90 -8.73 -0.60
N TYR A 325 -11.06 -7.83 -1.13
CA TYR A 325 -10.90 -7.63 -2.58
C TYR A 325 -9.72 -8.43 -3.17
N PHE A 326 -8.88 -9.00 -2.30
CA PHE A 326 -7.76 -9.84 -2.67
C PHE A 326 -7.66 -11.02 -1.71
N ARG A 327 -7.27 -12.17 -2.25
CA ARG A 327 -7.00 -13.38 -1.47
C ARG A 327 -5.92 -14.21 -2.14
N SER A 328 -4.93 -14.65 -1.38
CA SER A 328 -3.93 -15.61 -1.87
C SER A 328 -3.65 -16.76 -0.91
N GLY A 329 -3.45 -17.96 -1.47
CA GLY A 329 -2.92 -19.10 -0.73
C GLY A 329 -1.49 -18.88 -0.23
N SER A 330 -0.73 -17.97 -0.85
CA SER A 330 0.63 -17.60 -0.41
C SER A 330 0.62 -16.69 0.82
N SER A 331 -0.48 -15.99 1.11
CA SER A 331 -0.57 -15.02 2.20
C SER A 331 -0.29 -15.64 3.56
N LEU A 332 -0.76 -16.87 3.82
CA LEU A 332 -0.48 -17.55 5.09
C LEU A 332 0.96 -18.04 5.25
N LYS A 333 1.75 -18.05 4.16
CA LYS A 333 3.19 -18.34 4.21
C LYS A 333 4.03 -17.07 4.40
N ALA A 334 3.46 -15.91 4.09
CA ALA A 334 4.16 -14.63 4.19
C ALA A 334 4.38 -14.25 5.66
N GLU A 335 5.46 -13.49 5.89
CA GLU A 335 5.64 -12.80 7.16
C GLU A 335 4.54 -11.74 7.34
N ARG A 336 4.14 -11.51 8.59
CA ARG A 336 3.26 -10.38 8.92
C ARG A 336 4.05 -9.07 8.90
N LEU A 337 3.36 -7.97 8.65
CA LEU A 337 3.90 -6.66 9.00
C LEU A 337 4.03 -6.54 10.51
N GLU A 338 5.02 -5.77 10.94
CA GLU A 338 5.26 -5.54 12.37
C GLU A 338 4.02 -4.96 13.04
N ASN A 339 3.69 -5.46 14.24
CA ASN A 339 2.52 -5.06 15.03
C ASN A 339 1.15 -5.21 14.32
N SER A 340 1.06 -5.95 13.22
CA SER A 340 -0.17 -6.09 12.42
C SER A 340 -0.50 -7.58 12.18
N PRO A 341 -1.29 -8.24 13.05
CA PRO A 341 -1.53 -9.68 12.96
C PRO A 341 -2.31 -10.12 11.72
N ASP A 342 -3.08 -9.21 11.12
CA ASP A 342 -3.94 -9.40 9.95
C ASP A 342 -3.34 -8.85 8.64
N ILE A 343 -2.13 -8.28 8.67
CA ILE A 343 -1.48 -7.70 7.49
C ILE A 343 -0.22 -8.47 7.14
N MET A 344 -0.14 -8.94 5.91
CA MET A 344 0.96 -9.73 5.36
C MET A 344 1.89 -8.84 4.56
N LYS A 345 3.20 -9.06 4.66
CA LYS A 345 4.15 -8.44 3.74
C LYS A 345 3.81 -8.81 2.30
N HIS A 346 3.85 -7.82 1.41
CA HIS A 346 3.57 -8.02 -0.01
C HIS A 346 4.71 -7.43 -0.85
N PRO A 347 5.22 -8.14 -1.88
CA PRO A 347 6.36 -7.68 -2.65
C PRO A 347 6.08 -6.42 -3.48
N LEU A 348 4.83 -6.23 -3.92
CA LEU A 348 4.43 -5.09 -4.76
C LEU A 348 3.80 -3.94 -3.98
N TYR A 349 3.35 -4.17 -2.74
CA TYR A 349 2.54 -3.20 -1.99
C TYR A 349 3.17 -2.96 -0.62
N PRO A 350 3.74 -1.77 -0.37
CA PRO A 350 4.52 -1.52 0.85
C PRO A 350 3.68 -1.57 2.12
N ASN A 351 2.38 -1.25 2.02
CA ASN A 351 1.44 -1.35 3.14
C ASN A 351 0.97 -2.80 3.38
N GLY A 352 1.48 -3.76 2.63
CA GLY A 352 1.11 -5.16 2.76
C GLY A 352 -0.27 -5.48 2.21
N ASN A 353 -0.73 -6.70 2.52
CA ASN A 353 -2.02 -7.26 2.14
C ASN A 353 -2.83 -7.56 3.38
N ARG A 354 -4.05 -7.04 3.47
CA ARG A 354 -4.97 -7.32 4.58
C ARG A 354 -6.00 -8.34 4.12
N GLU A 355 -6.11 -9.45 4.85
CA GLU A 355 -7.11 -10.50 4.60
C GLU A 355 -7.85 -10.84 5.89
N ASN A 356 -9.15 -11.12 5.79
CA ASN A 356 -9.98 -11.40 6.96
C ASN A 356 -9.77 -12.82 7.51
N ILE A 357 -8.69 -13.01 8.27
CA ILE A 357 -8.27 -14.31 8.83
C ILE A 357 -8.71 -14.56 10.27
N ASP A 358 -9.27 -13.56 10.95
CA ASP A 358 -9.74 -13.71 12.34
C ASP A 358 -11.12 -14.40 12.38
N LEU A 359 -11.18 -15.51 13.10
CA LEU A 359 -12.41 -16.29 13.31
C LEU A 359 -12.94 -16.19 14.74
N SER A 360 -12.36 -15.34 15.60
CA SER A 360 -12.71 -15.19 17.01
C SER A 360 -14.19 -14.89 17.22
N LYS A 361 -14.75 -13.94 16.46
CA LYS A 361 -16.17 -13.59 16.51
C LYS A 361 -17.05 -14.76 16.06
N ALA A 362 -16.72 -15.39 14.93
CA ALA A 362 -17.46 -16.55 14.43
C ALA A 362 -17.47 -17.69 15.46
N LEU A 363 -16.32 -18.00 16.07
CA LEU A 363 -16.20 -18.98 17.14
C LEU A 363 -17.12 -18.64 18.32
N GLY A 364 -17.08 -17.40 18.83
CA GLY A 364 -17.95 -16.99 19.93
C GLY A 364 -19.44 -17.13 19.64
N TYR A 365 -19.88 -16.91 18.39
CA TYR A 365 -21.26 -17.17 17.97
C TYR A 365 -21.60 -18.67 17.97
N PHE A 366 -20.70 -19.54 17.50
CA PHE A 366 -20.91 -20.98 17.57
C PHE A 366 -20.94 -21.49 19.01
N GLU A 367 -20.06 -21.00 19.89
CA GLU A 367 -20.04 -21.33 21.32
C GLU A 367 -21.36 -20.98 22.00
N LYS A 368 -21.91 -19.79 21.72
CA LYS A 368 -23.24 -19.40 22.21
C LYS A 368 -24.34 -20.32 21.70
N SER A 369 -24.29 -20.73 20.44
CA SER A 369 -25.25 -21.70 19.90
C SER A 369 -25.17 -23.04 20.64
N ILE A 370 -23.96 -23.56 20.89
CA ILE A 370 -23.73 -24.82 21.63
C ILE A 370 -24.25 -24.72 23.07
N SER A 371 -24.02 -23.59 23.75
CA SER A 371 -24.41 -23.43 25.16
C SER A 371 -25.91 -23.30 25.36
N LEU A 372 -26.62 -22.74 24.37
CA LEU A 372 -28.05 -22.43 24.48
C LEU A 372 -28.94 -23.50 23.83
N SER A 373 -28.39 -24.31 22.92
CA SER A 373 -29.19 -25.29 22.19
C SER A 373 -29.47 -26.55 23.01
N THR A 374 -30.74 -26.94 23.02
CA THR A 374 -31.19 -28.26 23.47
C THR A 374 -31.25 -29.27 22.31
N ASP A 375 -31.17 -28.80 21.06
CA ASP A 375 -31.10 -29.65 19.88
C ASP A 375 -29.66 -30.17 19.69
N LYS A 376 -29.49 -31.48 19.81
CA LYS A 376 -28.21 -32.14 19.62
C LYS A 376 -27.67 -31.98 18.21
N GLU A 377 -28.53 -31.96 17.18
CA GLU A 377 -28.10 -31.80 15.79
C GLU A 377 -27.55 -30.40 15.57
N LEU A 378 -28.28 -29.36 15.97
CA LEU A 378 -27.78 -27.99 15.90
C LEU A 378 -26.49 -27.80 16.72
N SER A 379 -26.41 -28.40 17.90
CA SER A 379 -25.20 -28.35 18.72
C SER A 379 -24.01 -29.05 18.06
N ALA A 380 -24.23 -30.19 17.40
CA ALA A 380 -23.19 -30.89 16.64
C ALA A 380 -22.69 -30.04 15.47
N ARG A 381 -23.60 -29.39 14.75
CA ARG A 381 -23.30 -28.45 13.66
C ARG A 381 -22.44 -27.28 14.14
N ALA A 382 -22.87 -26.63 15.21
CA ALA A 382 -22.13 -25.52 15.80
C ALA A 382 -20.75 -25.97 16.34
N THR A 383 -20.68 -27.15 16.98
CA THR A 383 -19.43 -27.71 17.50
C THR A 383 -18.43 -28.01 16.39
N PHE A 384 -18.88 -28.56 15.26
CA PHE A 384 -18.00 -28.78 14.12
C PHE A 384 -17.44 -27.48 13.54
N MET A 385 -18.29 -26.46 13.38
CA MET A 385 -17.84 -25.16 12.90
C MET A 385 -16.90 -24.46 13.89
N ALA A 386 -17.14 -24.58 15.20
CA ALA A 386 -16.22 -24.11 16.24
C ALA A 386 -14.86 -24.81 16.16
N ALA A 387 -14.83 -26.13 15.92
CA ALA A 387 -13.59 -26.89 15.72
C ALA A 387 -12.81 -26.43 14.49
N ARG A 388 -13.50 -26.05 13.40
CA ARG A 388 -12.86 -25.44 12.23
C ARG A 388 -12.24 -24.09 12.58
N CYS A 389 -12.94 -23.22 13.30
CA CYS A 389 -12.37 -21.95 13.76
C CYS A 389 -11.09 -22.16 14.57
N GLU A 390 -11.14 -23.03 15.58
CA GLU A 390 -10.00 -23.38 16.44
C GLU A 390 -8.80 -23.91 15.63
N GLN A 391 -9.05 -24.81 14.68
CA GLN A 391 -8.01 -25.35 13.82
C GLN A 391 -7.36 -24.29 12.93
N LYS A 392 -8.15 -23.41 12.30
CA LYS A 392 -7.60 -22.38 11.41
C LYS A 392 -6.85 -21.30 12.18
N MET A 393 -7.36 -20.87 13.34
CA MET A 393 -6.68 -19.88 14.18
C MET A 393 -5.37 -20.42 14.75
N SER A 394 -5.31 -21.69 15.17
CA SER A 394 -4.05 -22.32 15.61
C SER A 394 -3.02 -22.39 14.49
N HIS A 395 -3.45 -22.68 13.26
CA HIS A 395 -2.58 -22.64 12.07
C HIS A 395 -2.04 -21.23 11.79
N VAL A 396 -2.91 -20.22 11.81
CA VAL A 396 -2.56 -18.81 11.57
C VAL A 396 -1.58 -18.27 12.61
N THR A 397 -1.82 -18.59 13.89
CA THR A 397 -1.01 -18.11 15.02
C THR A 397 0.20 -19.00 15.31
N LYS A 398 0.36 -20.12 14.60
CA LYS A 398 1.40 -21.13 14.83
C LYS A 398 1.39 -21.66 16.28
N THR A 399 0.21 -21.77 16.88
CA THR A 399 0.01 -22.29 18.23
C THR A 399 -0.47 -23.74 18.20
N ALA A 400 -0.33 -24.44 19.33
CA ALA A 400 -0.81 -25.81 19.44
C ALA A 400 -2.34 -25.86 19.35
N ASN A 401 -2.86 -26.75 18.50
CA ASN A 401 -4.30 -27.02 18.41
C ASN A 401 -4.72 -27.97 19.54
N ASN A 402 -5.47 -27.47 20.52
CA ASN A 402 -5.98 -28.24 21.66
C ASN A 402 -7.14 -29.20 21.28
N ARG A 403 -7.70 -29.07 20.07
CA ARG A 403 -8.78 -29.92 19.51
C ARG A 403 -10.00 -30.03 20.43
N LYS A 404 -10.28 -29.00 21.22
CA LYS A 404 -11.34 -29.00 22.25
C LYS A 404 -12.70 -29.31 21.63
N TYR A 405 -13.03 -28.67 20.52
CA TYR A 405 -14.35 -28.85 19.90
C TYR A 405 -14.47 -30.16 19.14
N PHE A 406 -13.38 -30.69 18.56
CA PHE A 406 -13.41 -32.05 18.02
C PHE A 406 -13.60 -33.10 19.12
N ALA A 407 -12.98 -32.91 20.29
CA ALA A 407 -13.21 -33.77 21.45
C ALA A 407 -14.67 -33.71 21.91
N LEU A 408 -15.26 -32.52 21.94
CA LEU A 408 -16.67 -32.33 22.30
C LEU A 408 -17.61 -32.99 21.28
N LEU A 409 -17.34 -32.84 19.98
CA LEU A 409 -18.10 -33.48 18.90
C LEU A 409 -18.09 -35.01 19.04
N LYS A 410 -16.91 -35.60 19.31
CA LYS A 410 -16.71 -37.04 19.54
C LYS A 410 -17.42 -37.55 20.79
N THR A 411 -17.39 -36.79 21.89
CA THR A 411 -17.88 -37.30 23.18
C THR A 411 -19.38 -37.08 23.37
N LYS A 412 -19.90 -35.90 23.02
CA LYS A 412 -21.27 -35.48 23.35
C LYS A 412 -22.27 -35.66 22.22
N TYR A 413 -21.80 -35.69 20.97
CA TYR A 413 -22.65 -35.62 19.78
C TYR A 413 -22.44 -36.76 18.77
N LYS A 414 -21.78 -37.86 19.20
CA LYS A 414 -21.53 -39.05 18.36
C LYS A 414 -22.79 -39.75 17.83
N ASP A 415 -23.93 -39.50 18.46
CA ASP A 415 -25.23 -40.11 18.15
C ASP A 415 -26.08 -39.25 17.19
N THR A 416 -25.52 -38.17 16.66
CA THR A 416 -26.21 -37.28 15.72
C THR A 416 -25.96 -37.70 14.27
N ASN A 417 -26.95 -37.52 13.40
CA ASN A 417 -26.78 -37.76 11.96
C ASN A 417 -25.71 -36.83 11.37
N TYR A 418 -25.60 -35.61 11.92
CA TYR A 418 -24.57 -34.68 11.50
C TYR A 418 -23.15 -35.20 11.78
N TYR A 419 -22.92 -35.88 12.90
CA TYR A 419 -21.63 -36.48 13.22
C TYR A 419 -21.16 -37.48 12.14
N ASP A 420 -22.06 -38.35 11.69
CA ASP A 420 -21.77 -39.32 10.63
C ASP A 420 -21.44 -38.60 9.31
N LYS A 421 -22.21 -37.58 8.94
CA LYS A 421 -21.92 -36.74 7.75
C LYS A 421 -20.54 -36.08 7.82
N VAL A 422 -20.13 -35.63 9.02
CA VAL A 422 -18.80 -35.04 9.22
C VAL A 422 -17.70 -36.10 9.07
N ILE A 423 -17.88 -37.32 9.59
CA ILE A 423 -16.92 -38.42 9.38
C ILE A 423 -16.75 -38.73 7.89
N GLU A 424 -17.85 -38.75 7.13
CA GLU A 424 -17.81 -38.99 5.69
C GLU A 424 -17.09 -37.88 4.92
N SER A 425 -17.30 -36.62 5.32
CA SER A 425 -16.88 -35.44 4.55
C SER A 425 -15.52 -34.88 4.99
N CYS A 426 -15.16 -34.99 6.26
CA CYS A 426 -13.97 -34.36 6.85
C CYS A 426 -12.88 -35.40 7.17
N LYS A 427 -11.88 -35.53 6.27
CA LYS A 427 -10.73 -36.44 6.46
C LYS A 427 -10.00 -36.22 7.77
N TYR A 428 -9.83 -34.96 8.21
CA TYR A 428 -9.15 -34.64 9.45
C TYR A 428 -9.93 -35.15 10.67
N PHE A 429 -11.25 -34.94 10.70
CA PHE A 429 -12.07 -35.42 11.80
C PHE A 429 -12.16 -36.95 11.81
N LYS A 430 -12.31 -37.57 10.63
CA LYS A 430 -12.23 -39.03 10.48
C LYS A 430 -10.93 -39.60 11.04
N TYR A 431 -9.78 -38.96 10.79
CA TYR A 431 -8.51 -39.36 11.38
C TYR A 431 -8.44 -39.11 12.89
N TYR A 432 -9.07 -38.05 13.40
CA TYR A 432 -9.07 -37.74 14.83
C TYR A 432 -9.88 -38.74 15.67
N VAL A 433 -10.96 -39.30 15.12
CA VAL A 433 -11.87 -40.18 15.86
C VAL A 433 -11.44 -41.65 15.85
N ASN A 434 -10.70 -42.08 14.82
CA ASN A 434 -10.04 -43.39 14.72
C ASN A 434 -8.67 -43.35 15.40
#